data_AF-A0A7S3PVK7-F1
#
_entry.id   AF-A0A7S3PVK7-F1
#
_cell.length_a   1.000
_cell.length_b   1.000
_cell.length_c   1.000
_cell.angle_alpha   90.00
_cell.angle_beta   90.00
_cell.angle_gamma   90.00
#
_symmetry.space_group_name_H-M   'P 1'
#
loop_
_entity.id
_entity.type
_entity.pdbx_description
1 polymer ?
#
loop_
_entity_poly.entity_id
_entity_poly.type
_entity_poly.pdbx_seq_one_letter_code
_entity_poly.pdbx_strand_id
1 'polypeptide(L)'
;KDTRGNGINISRYAGAGRSSKLVGHLSSGEEYIQKDWSNSGKALHIKVCSIEDHYQDGGAKVLVFLHGERALNCNSEISQPFSASPAVSPAVVQTEPLTSIECQDSTLKTKVNGISRSCEWVAAANTQERCEKPGISSHCPATCTASIFCAPDSEKRFRVTETKDFRGCNWVSRKFTKQRCQMVGVASTCRETCAPFV
;
A
#
# COMPACT_ATOMS: atom_id res chain seq x y z
N LYS A 1 31.20 -9.94 18.64
CA LYS A 1 29.97 -9.13 18.52
C LYS A 1 29.65 -9.04 17.03
N ASP A 2 28.78 -9.92 16.56
CA ASP A 2 28.45 -10.06 15.14
C ASP A 2 27.53 -8.90 14.73
N THR A 3 27.96 -8.05 13.81
CA THR A 3 27.24 -6.82 13.36
C THR A 3 26.39 -7.07 12.10
N ARG A 4 25.99 -8.32 11.86
CA ARG A 4 25.20 -8.71 10.70
C ARG A 4 23.72 -8.40 10.96
N GLY A 5 23.23 -7.26 10.48
CA GLY A 5 21.78 -7.04 10.42
C GLY A 5 21.31 -5.60 10.21
N ASN A 6 22.02 -4.60 10.71
CA ASN A 6 21.40 -3.27 10.94
C ASN A 6 21.89 -2.17 9.99
N GLY A 7 22.47 -2.53 8.83
CA GLY A 7 23.04 -1.57 7.89
C GLY A 7 22.03 -1.05 6.87
N ILE A 8 21.88 0.28 6.76
CA ILE A 8 21.07 0.91 5.71
C ILE A 8 21.91 1.11 4.46
N ASN A 9 21.53 0.45 3.36
CA ASN A 9 22.16 0.60 2.06
C ASN A 9 21.25 1.39 1.12
N ILE A 10 21.77 2.47 0.55
CA ILE A 10 21.08 3.22 -0.51
C ILE A 10 21.63 2.78 -1.86
N SER A 11 20.77 2.20 -2.70
CA SER A 11 21.09 1.86 -4.09
C SER A 11 20.59 2.93 -5.04
N ARG A 12 21.45 3.39 -5.95
CA ARG A 12 21.10 4.23 -7.09
C ARG A 12 21.20 3.41 -8.38
N TYR A 13 20.20 3.57 -9.22
CA TYR A 13 20.11 2.96 -10.54
C TYR A 13 20.25 4.03 -11.60
N ALA A 14 21.26 3.92 -12.47
CA ALA A 14 21.49 4.82 -13.58
C ALA A 14 21.76 4.00 -14.85
N GLY A 15 20.75 3.93 -15.74
CA GLY A 15 20.79 3.03 -16.90
C GLY A 15 20.91 1.57 -16.46
N ALA A 16 21.95 0.87 -16.97
CA ALA A 16 22.26 -0.51 -16.57
C ALA A 16 23.17 -0.62 -15.33
N GLY A 17 23.67 0.50 -14.80
CA GLY A 17 24.57 0.53 -13.65
C GLY A 17 23.83 0.59 -12.32
N ARG A 18 24.27 -0.23 -11.36
CA ARG A 18 23.84 -0.17 -9.95
C ARG A 18 25.02 0.26 -9.08
N SER A 19 24.84 1.33 -8.31
CA SER A 19 25.78 1.73 -7.27
C SER A 19 25.08 1.67 -5.92
N SER A 20 25.68 1.00 -4.94
CA SER A 20 25.15 0.86 -3.58
C SER A 20 26.13 1.47 -2.59
N LYS A 21 25.61 2.23 -1.62
CA LYS A 21 26.40 2.83 -0.54
C LYS A 21 25.76 2.54 0.82
N LEU A 22 26.54 1.99 1.75
CA LEU A 22 26.16 1.90 3.16
C LEU A 22 26.18 3.31 3.75
N VAL A 23 25.04 3.77 4.25
CA VAL A 23 24.90 5.13 4.79
C VAL A 23 24.97 5.19 6.32
N GLY A 24 24.84 4.04 6.98
CA GLY A 24 25.01 3.94 8.42
C GLY A 24 24.43 2.63 8.97
N HIS A 25 24.61 2.45 10.26
CA HIS A 25 23.90 1.45 11.05
C HIS A 25 22.86 2.18 11.87
N LEU A 26 21.59 1.77 11.76
CA LEU A 26 20.50 2.37 12.53
C LEU A 26 19.89 1.33 13.46
N SER A 27 19.60 1.76 14.68
CA SER A 27 18.92 1.03 15.74
C SER A 27 17.46 1.46 15.83
N SER A 28 16.66 0.74 16.60
CA SER A 28 15.27 1.11 16.85
C SER A 28 15.14 2.54 17.36
N GLY A 29 14.32 3.36 16.70
CA GLY A 29 14.09 4.77 17.00
C GLY A 29 15.00 5.75 16.26
N GLU A 30 16.10 5.27 15.64
CA GLU A 30 17.05 6.14 14.94
C GLU A 30 16.56 6.53 13.54
N GLU A 31 17.01 7.70 13.08
CA GLU A 31 16.63 8.28 11.79
C GLU A 31 17.87 8.70 11.00
N TYR A 32 17.88 8.38 9.72
CA TYR A 32 18.82 8.89 8.74
C TYR A 32 18.14 9.94 7.86
N ILE A 33 18.81 11.08 7.67
CA ILE A 33 18.33 12.17 6.84
C ILE A 33 19.36 12.47 5.75
N GLN A 34 18.95 12.33 4.49
CA GLN A 34 19.72 12.79 3.35
C GLN A 34 19.09 14.05 2.77
N LYS A 35 19.81 15.17 2.89
CA LYS A 35 19.41 16.44 2.29
C LYS A 35 19.47 16.37 0.77
N ASP A 36 18.60 17.18 0.14
CA ASP A 36 18.55 17.38 -1.30
C ASP A 36 18.56 16.08 -2.11
N TRP A 37 17.63 15.19 -1.76
CA TRP A 37 17.50 13.90 -2.39
C TRP A 37 17.17 14.06 -3.87
N SER A 38 18.03 13.52 -4.73
CA SER A 38 17.90 13.59 -6.20
C SER A 38 17.79 15.03 -6.75
N ASN A 39 18.47 16.00 -6.14
CA ASN A 39 18.44 17.43 -6.51
C ASN A 39 17.02 18.03 -6.48
N SER A 40 16.12 17.47 -5.67
CA SER A 40 14.72 17.90 -5.59
C SER A 40 14.51 19.07 -4.61
N GLY A 41 15.53 19.47 -3.85
CA GLY A 41 15.41 20.36 -2.71
C GLY A 41 14.75 19.73 -1.48
N LYS A 42 14.23 18.49 -1.56
CA LYS A 42 13.61 17.78 -0.44
C LYS A 42 14.61 16.87 0.26
N ALA A 43 14.45 16.70 1.58
CA ALA A 43 15.23 15.71 2.33
C ALA A 43 14.54 14.33 2.31
N LEU A 44 15.31 13.26 2.11
CA LEU A 44 14.90 11.88 2.33
C LEU A 44 15.10 11.52 3.80
N HIS A 45 14.04 11.02 4.42
CA HIS A 45 14.04 10.52 5.79
C HIS A 45 13.86 9.01 5.79
N ILE A 46 14.70 8.30 6.54
CA ILE A 46 14.61 6.86 6.78
C ILE A 46 14.64 6.67 8.29
N LYS A 47 13.52 6.28 8.89
CA LYS A 47 13.39 6.08 10.33
C LYS A 47 13.15 4.61 10.66
N VAL A 48 13.92 4.05 11.58
CA VAL A 48 13.72 2.69 12.07
C VAL A 48 12.72 2.76 13.24
N CYS A 49 11.57 2.12 13.09
CA CYS A 49 10.52 2.14 14.09
C CYS A 49 10.69 1.03 15.13
N SER A 50 11.05 -0.18 14.71
CA SER A 50 11.39 -1.30 15.60
C SER A 50 12.34 -2.26 14.89
N ILE A 51 13.19 -2.92 15.66
CA ILE A 51 13.96 -4.09 15.24
C ILE A 51 13.53 -5.22 16.17
N GLU A 52 12.95 -6.27 15.61
CA GLU A 52 12.47 -7.43 16.35
C GLU A 52 13.43 -8.60 16.15
N ASP A 53 14.04 -9.02 17.26
CA ASP A 53 14.96 -10.18 17.30
C ASP A 53 14.20 -11.52 17.44
N HIS A 54 12.86 -11.49 17.48
CA HIS A 54 12.02 -12.64 17.86
C HIS A 54 11.55 -13.53 16.70
N TYR A 55 11.74 -13.13 15.44
CA TYR A 55 11.55 -14.02 14.29
C TYR A 55 12.89 -14.66 13.93
N GLN A 56 12.89 -15.95 13.53
CA GLN A 56 14.11 -16.70 13.23
C GLN A 56 15.01 -16.09 12.12
N ASP A 57 14.54 -15.04 11.44
CA ASP A 57 15.26 -14.32 10.39
C ASP A 57 15.59 -12.84 10.73
N GLY A 58 15.18 -12.32 11.90
CA GLY A 58 15.33 -10.91 12.27
C GLY A 58 14.45 -9.97 11.44
N GLY A 59 13.64 -9.13 12.07
CA GLY A 59 12.72 -8.20 11.38
C GLY A 59 13.03 -6.75 11.72
N ALA A 60 12.88 -5.83 10.76
CA ALA A 60 12.93 -4.39 11.01
C ALA A 60 11.73 -3.66 10.39
N LYS A 61 11.03 -2.87 11.19
CA LYS A 61 9.99 -1.95 10.73
C LYS A 61 10.65 -0.61 10.41
N VAL A 62 10.64 -0.19 9.15
CA VAL A 62 11.29 1.05 8.67
C VAL A 62 10.26 1.93 7.96
N LEU A 63 10.38 3.24 8.16
CA LEU A 63 9.54 4.27 7.58
C LEU A 63 10.38 5.18 6.68
N VAL A 64 9.99 5.34 5.41
CA VAL A 64 10.74 6.10 4.40
C VAL A 64 9.85 7.16 3.78
N PHE A 65 10.26 8.42 3.80
CA PHE A 65 9.45 9.55 3.29
C PHE A 65 10.31 10.75 2.86
N LEU A 66 9.75 11.63 2.04
CA LEU A 66 10.36 12.92 1.70
C LEU A 66 9.77 14.04 2.57
N HIS A 67 10.61 14.96 3.01
CA HIS A 67 10.20 16.11 3.81
C HIS A 67 9.10 16.93 3.11
N GLY A 68 8.01 17.23 3.83
CA GLY A 68 6.84 17.95 3.30
C GLY A 68 5.75 17.07 2.69
N GLU A 69 5.93 15.75 2.63
CA GLU A 69 4.87 14.78 2.30
C GLU A 69 4.29 14.19 3.60
N ARG A 70 3.00 13.81 3.62
CA ARG A 70 2.31 13.31 4.83
C ARG A 70 3.15 12.19 5.47
N ALA A 71 3.75 12.46 6.62
CA ALA A 71 4.54 11.48 7.35
C ALA A 71 3.61 10.59 8.18
N LEU A 72 3.63 9.29 7.91
CA LEU A 72 3.11 8.30 8.85
C LEU A 72 4.05 8.27 10.07
N ASN A 73 3.51 8.17 11.28
CA ASN A 73 4.32 8.04 12.49
C ASN A 73 4.63 6.57 12.76
N CYS A 74 5.73 6.26 13.46
CA CYS A 74 6.08 4.88 13.84
C CYS A 74 5.01 4.18 14.69
N ASN A 75 4.10 4.96 15.30
CA ASN A 75 2.95 4.50 16.07
C ASN A 75 1.69 4.29 15.22
N SER A 76 1.74 4.54 13.91
CA SER A 76 0.66 4.13 13.01
C SER A 76 0.75 2.61 12.90
N GLU A 77 -0.18 1.92 13.54
CA GLU A 77 -0.21 0.46 13.60
C GLU A 77 -0.30 -0.12 12.19
N ILE A 78 0.70 -0.92 11.81
CA ILE A 78 0.57 -1.87 10.71
C ILE A 78 -0.12 -3.06 11.36
N SER A 79 -1.44 -3.18 11.23
CA SER A 79 -2.20 -4.28 11.84
C SER A 79 -1.75 -5.62 11.24
N GLN A 80 -0.96 -6.40 11.98
CA GLN A 80 -0.71 -7.82 11.75
C GLN A 80 -1.66 -8.69 12.61
N PRO A 81 -2.05 -9.89 12.16
CA PRO A 81 -3.07 -10.73 12.80
C PRO A 81 -2.52 -11.59 13.95
N PHE A 82 -3.16 -11.54 15.12
CA PHE A 82 -2.88 -12.45 16.25
C PHE A 82 -3.91 -13.59 16.33
N SER A 83 -3.39 -14.80 16.57
CA SER A 83 -4.12 -16.06 16.80
C SER A 83 -4.33 -16.30 18.31
N ALA A 84 -5.47 -16.91 18.66
CA ALA A 84 -6.11 -17.10 19.99
C ALA A 84 -5.28 -17.91 21.05
N SER A 85 -5.54 -18.07 22.36
CA SER A 85 -6.67 -17.94 23.36
C SER A 85 -6.12 -18.33 24.78
N PRO A 86 -6.87 -18.46 25.93
CA PRO A 86 -8.14 -17.87 26.42
C PRO A 86 -8.15 -17.33 27.90
N ALA A 87 -9.24 -16.59 28.23
CA ALA A 87 -9.94 -16.35 29.53
C ALA A 87 -9.22 -15.55 30.65
N VAL A 88 -9.77 -14.46 31.23
CA VAL A 88 -11.03 -14.35 32.00
C VAL A 88 -11.66 -12.93 31.92
N SER A 89 -12.99 -12.86 31.98
CA SER A 89 -13.96 -11.73 31.93
C SER A 89 -14.00 -10.81 33.19
N PRO A 90 -14.90 -9.79 33.30
CA PRO A 90 -15.40 -8.83 32.31
C PRO A 90 -15.37 -7.36 32.82
N ALA A 91 -15.20 -6.38 31.95
CA ALA A 91 -15.73 -5.02 32.21
C ALA A 91 -16.14 -4.37 30.89
N VAL A 92 -17.45 -4.11 30.82
CA VAL A 92 -18.20 -3.57 29.69
C VAL A 92 -17.70 -2.17 29.34
N VAL A 93 -17.09 -2.04 28.16
CA VAL A 93 -17.13 -0.79 27.40
C VAL A 93 -17.58 -1.17 26.00
N GLN A 94 -18.87 -0.98 25.75
CA GLN A 94 -19.41 -0.93 24.41
C GLN A 94 -18.84 0.33 23.75
N THR A 95 -17.79 0.16 22.96
CA THR A 95 -17.50 1.08 21.87
C THR A 95 -17.96 0.36 20.62
N GLU A 96 -19.03 0.89 20.02
CA GLU A 96 -19.62 0.36 18.80
C GLU A 96 -18.53 0.04 17.76
N PRO A 97 -18.60 -1.12 17.09
CA PRO A 97 -17.69 -1.41 16.00
C PRO A 97 -17.90 -0.35 14.94
N LEU A 98 -16.87 0.47 14.67
CA LEU A 98 -16.81 1.23 13.43
C LEU A 98 -17.05 0.20 12.33
N THR A 99 -18.21 0.30 11.69
CA THR A 99 -18.64 -0.50 10.54
C THR A 99 -17.42 -0.92 9.75
N SER A 100 -17.07 -2.21 9.83
CA SER A 100 -15.97 -2.76 9.05
C SER A 100 -16.24 -2.37 7.60
N ILE A 101 -15.45 -1.46 7.05
CA ILE A 101 -15.53 -1.15 5.61
C ILE A 101 -15.19 -2.48 4.96
N GLU A 102 -16.22 -3.16 4.47
CA GLU A 102 -16.07 -4.44 3.83
C GLU A 102 -15.20 -4.18 2.61
N CYS A 103 -13.96 -4.65 2.69
CA CYS A 103 -13.01 -4.41 1.63
C CYS A 103 -13.48 -5.15 0.39
N GLN A 104 -13.74 -4.41 -0.68
CA GLN A 104 -14.24 -4.98 -1.92
C GLN A 104 -13.26 -4.76 -3.06
N ASP A 105 -13.13 -5.81 -3.87
CA ASP A 105 -12.39 -5.79 -5.11
C ASP A 105 -13.06 -4.89 -6.15
N SER A 106 -12.26 -4.39 -7.08
CA SER A 106 -12.83 -3.76 -8.28
C SER A 106 -13.60 -4.79 -9.09
N THR A 107 -14.82 -4.43 -9.48
CA THR A 107 -15.64 -5.18 -10.44
C THR A 107 -15.18 -4.99 -11.89
N LEU A 108 -14.28 -4.03 -12.15
CA LEU A 108 -13.81 -3.71 -13.48
C LEU A 108 -12.52 -4.47 -13.81
N LYS A 109 -12.26 -4.68 -15.10
CA LYS A 109 -11.04 -5.39 -15.54
C LYS A 109 -9.87 -4.44 -15.68
N THR A 110 -8.69 -4.85 -15.21
CA THR A 110 -7.42 -4.14 -15.38
C THR A 110 -6.54 -4.78 -16.46
N LYS A 111 -5.49 -4.08 -16.91
CA LYS A 111 -4.47 -4.67 -17.79
C LYS A 111 -3.31 -5.25 -16.97
N VAL A 112 -3.02 -6.52 -17.23
CA VAL A 112 -1.84 -7.24 -16.74
C VAL A 112 -1.08 -7.75 -17.95
N ASN A 113 0.14 -7.26 -18.17
CA ASN A 113 0.96 -7.59 -19.34
C ASN A 113 0.19 -7.46 -20.67
N GLY A 114 -0.58 -6.37 -20.82
CA GLY A 114 -1.38 -6.08 -22.01
C GLY A 114 -2.73 -6.81 -22.09
N ILE A 115 -2.97 -7.82 -21.25
CA ILE A 115 -4.20 -8.64 -21.25
C ILE A 115 -5.18 -8.12 -20.20
N SER A 116 -6.46 -8.05 -20.55
CA SER A 116 -7.52 -7.66 -19.61
C SER A 116 -7.80 -8.80 -18.63
N ARG A 117 -7.62 -8.54 -17.33
CA ARG A 117 -7.82 -9.50 -16.23
C ARG A 117 -8.74 -8.90 -15.16
N SER A 118 -9.47 -9.77 -14.47
CA SER A 118 -10.35 -9.41 -13.35
C SER A 118 -9.77 -9.93 -12.03
N CYS A 119 -10.39 -9.56 -10.91
CA CYS A 119 -9.98 -10.06 -9.60
C CYS A 119 -10.24 -11.58 -9.44
N GLU A 120 -11.23 -12.16 -10.13
CA GLU A 120 -11.39 -13.62 -10.17
C GLU A 120 -10.19 -14.31 -10.85
N TRP A 121 -9.61 -13.67 -11.88
CA TRP A 121 -8.34 -14.16 -12.43
C TRP A 121 -7.23 -14.04 -11.40
N VAL A 122 -7.16 -12.97 -10.60
CA VAL A 122 -6.13 -12.88 -9.54
C VAL A 122 -6.29 -14.03 -8.53
N ALA A 123 -7.51 -14.32 -8.11
CA ALA A 123 -7.83 -15.36 -7.13
C ALA A 123 -7.62 -16.81 -7.64
N ALA A 124 -7.68 -17.03 -8.96
CA ALA A 124 -7.76 -18.39 -9.51
C ALA A 124 -6.51 -19.26 -9.31
N ALA A 125 -5.31 -18.69 -9.31
CA ALA A 125 -4.05 -19.42 -9.12
C ALA A 125 -2.89 -18.45 -8.88
N ASN A 126 -1.84 -18.89 -8.19
CA ASN A 126 -0.65 -18.06 -7.90
C ASN A 126 -1.03 -16.68 -7.35
N THR A 127 -2.06 -16.62 -6.47
CA THR A 127 -2.65 -15.35 -6.00
C THR A 127 -1.58 -14.42 -5.44
N GLN A 128 -0.67 -14.94 -4.62
CA GLN A 128 0.46 -14.19 -4.06
C GLN A 128 1.31 -13.50 -5.17
N GLU A 129 1.79 -14.28 -6.15
CA GLU A 129 2.60 -13.78 -7.26
C GLU A 129 1.82 -12.80 -8.16
N ARG A 130 0.50 -12.97 -8.27
CA ARG A 130 -0.37 -12.06 -9.04
C ARG A 130 -0.58 -10.74 -8.30
N CYS A 131 -0.74 -10.77 -6.99
CA CYS A 131 -0.88 -9.60 -6.14
C CYS A 131 0.41 -8.77 -6.07
N GLU A 132 1.58 -9.41 -6.15
CA GLU A 132 2.87 -8.74 -6.24
C GLU A 132 3.08 -7.96 -7.54
N LYS A 133 2.25 -8.18 -8.56
CA LYS A 133 2.32 -7.39 -9.80
C LYS A 133 1.92 -5.94 -9.49
N PRO A 134 2.67 -4.94 -9.98
CA PRO A 134 2.50 -3.55 -9.57
C PRO A 134 1.05 -3.09 -9.70
N GLY A 135 0.46 -2.54 -8.64
CA GLY A 135 -0.92 -2.01 -8.62
C GLY A 135 -2.05 -3.04 -8.68
N ILE A 136 -1.78 -4.35 -8.62
CA ILE A 136 -2.85 -5.35 -8.51
C ILE A 136 -3.50 -5.32 -7.14
N SER A 137 -2.72 -5.26 -6.07
CA SER A 137 -3.26 -5.16 -4.71
C SER A 137 -4.13 -3.91 -4.49
N SER A 138 -3.87 -2.81 -5.20
CA SER A 138 -4.73 -1.62 -5.13
C SER A 138 -6.04 -1.77 -5.91
N HIS A 139 -6.05 -2.63 -6.92
CA HIS A 139 -7.23 -2.95 -7.73
C HIS A 139 -8.10 -4.05 -7.11
N CYS A 140 -7.47 -5.08 -6.53
CA CYS A 140 -8.08 -6.24 -5.91
C CYS A 140 -7.66 -6.40 -4.44
N PRO A 141 -7.96 -5.43 -3.55
CA PRO A 141 -7.48 -5.44 -2.18
C PRO A 141 -8.08 -6.57 -1.33
N ALA A 142 -9.30 -7.03 -1.62
CA ALA A 142 -9.92 -8.14 -0.90
C ALA A 142 -9.26 -9.46 -1.28
N THR A 143 -9.14 -9.75 -2.59
CA THR A 143 -8.45 -10.95 -3.08
C THR A 143 -6.99 -11.02 -2.61
N CYS A 144 -6.30 -9.89 -2.60
CA CYS A 144 -4.90 -9.80 -2.19
C CYS A 144 -4.70 -9.63 -0.70
N THR A 145 -5.76 -9.63 0.12
CA THR A 145 -5.71 -9.38 1.57
C THR A 145 -4.95 -8.09 1.93
N ALA A 146 -5.02 -7.09 1.05
CA ALA A 146 -4.24 -5.86 1.13
C ALA A 146 -5.11 -4.71 1.67
N SER A 147 -5.39 -4.77 2.96
CA SER A 147 -6.33 -3.87 3.66
C SER A 147 -6.01 -2.38 3.51
N ILE A 148 -4.71 -2.05 3.38
CA ILE A 148 -4.23 -0.68 3.14
C ILE A 148 -4.79 -0.05 1.86
N PHE A 149 -5.28 -0.87 0.92
CA PHE A 149 -5.83 -0.44 -0.36
C PHE A 149 -7.36 -0.49 -0.44
N CYS A 150 -8.06 -0.74 0.68
CA CYS A 150 -9.53 -0.79 0.69
C CYS A 150 -10.20 0.57 0.61
N ALA A 151 -9.53 1.65 1.04
CA ALA A 151 -10.04 3.02 0.94
C ALA A 151 -9.43 3.82 -0.22
N PRO A 152 -8.13 3.69 -0.55
CA PRO A 152 -7.55 4.38 -1.69
C PRO A 152 -8.13 3.97 -3.04
N ASP A 153 -7.96 4.89 -3.99
CA ASP A 153 -8.20 4.63 -5.41
C ASP A 153 -7.29 3.53 -5.96
N SER A 154 -7.78 2.78 -6.94
CA SER A 154 -6.94 1.86 -7.69
C SER A 154 -5.85 2.61 -8.47
N GLU A 155 -4.61 2.14 -8.35
CA GLU A 155 -3.47 2.65 -9.13
C GLU A 155 -3.51 2.18 -10.59
N LYS A 156 -4.37 1.22 -10.90
CA LYS A 156 -4.51 0.64 -12.24
C LYS A 156 -5.49 1.40 -13.10
N ARG A 157 -5.21 1.34 -14.41
CA ARG A 157 -6.23 1.63 -15.41
C ARG A 157 -7.17 0.43 -15.53
N PHE A 158 -8.46 0.73 -15.54
CA PHE A 158 -9.54 -0.23 -15.60
C PHE A 158 -10.43 0.03 -16.81
N ARG A 159 -11.06 -1.02 -17.31
CA ARG A 159 -11.94 -0.95 -18.47
C ARG A 159 -13.33 -0.51 -18.04
N VAL A 160 -13.72 0.69 -18.43
CA VAL A 160 -15.07 1.22 -18.19
C VAL A 160 -16.06 0.45 -19.06
N THR A 161 -17.18 0.00 -18.50
CA THR A 161 -18.13 -0.88 -19.17
C THR A 161 -18.81 -0.19 -20.36
N GLU A 162 -19.20 1.07 -20.17
CA GLU A 162 -19.96 1.88 -21.11
C GLU A 162 -19.13 2.29 -22.32
N THR A 163 -17.89 2.75 -22.11
CA THR A 163 -17.02 3.25 -23.19
C THR A 163 -16.08 2.19 -23.74
N LYS A 164 -15.91 1.05 -23.03
CA LYS A 164 -14.94 -0.01 -23.35
C LYS A 164 -13.47 0.41 -23.31
N ASP A 165 -13.19 1.65 -22.91
CA ASP A 165 -11.85 2.21 -22.80
C ASP A 165 -11.22 1.93 -21.43
N PHE A 166 -9.89 1.86 -21.42
CA PHE A 166 -9.13 1.84 -20.16
C PHE A 166 -8.96 3.26 -19.62
N ARG A 167 -9.53 3.56 -18.46
CA ARG A 167 -9.40 4.83 -17.74
C ARG A 167 -8.84 4.58 -16.34
N GLY A 168 -8.42 5.62 -15.64
CA GLY A 168 -7.93 5.53 -14.25
C GLY A 168 -8.62 6.57 -13.39
N CYS A 169 -8.39 6.54 -12.07
CA CYS A 169 -9.08 7.44 -11.15
C CYS A 169 -8.73 8.93 -11.36
N ASN A 170 -7.53 9.25 -11.87
CA ASN A 170 -7.22 10.61 -12.34
C ASN A 170 -8.13 11.07 -13.50
N TRP A 171 -8.59 10.16 -14.37
CA TRP A 171 -9.60 10.52 -15.37
C TRP A 171 -10.95 10.75 -14.71
N VAL A 172 -11.33 9.95 -13.70
CA VAL A 172 -12.60 10.13 -12.97
C VAL A 172 -12.67 11.50 -12.31
N SER A 173 -11.61 11.91 -11.61
CA SER A 173 -11.57 13.13 -10.80
C SER A 173 -11.53 14.46 -11.59
N ARG A 174 -11.24 14.44 -12.89
CA ARG A 174 -11.04 15.67 -13.69
C ARG A 174 -12.31 16.51 -13.92
N LYS A 175 -13.30 15.92 -14.58
CA LYS A 175 -14.54 16.58 -15.00
C LYS A 175 -15.68 15.59 -14.88
N PHE A 176 -16.89 16.07 -14.63
CA PHE A 176 -18.08 15.21 -14.52
C PHE A 176 -17.88 14.07 -13.49
N THR A 177 -17.17 14.35 -12.39
CA THR A 177 -16.78 13.33 -11.40
C THR A 177 -17.99 12.58 -10.86
N LYS A 178 -19.04 13.32 -10.46
CA LYS A 178 -20.31 12.74 -10.01
C LYS A 178 -20.90 11.76 -11.04
N GLN A 179 -20.99 12.14 -12.30
CA GLN A 179 -21.53 11.29 -13.37
C GLN A 179 -20.63 10.08 -13.65
N ARG A 180 -19.30 10.24 -13.57
CA ARG A 180 -18.35 9.15 -13.78
C ARG A 180 -18.37 8.14 -12.62
N CYS A 181 -18.53 8.60 -11.38
CA CYS A 181 -18.67 7.73 -10.22
C CYS A 181 -19.96 6.89 -10.26
N GLN A 182 -21.00 7.38 -10.94
CA GLN A 182 -22.24 6.64 -11.19
C GLN A 182 -22.13 5.58 -12.30
N MET A 183 -21.03 5.56 -13.07
CA MET A 183 -20.78 4.49 -14.04
C MET A 183 -20.51 3.17 -13.31
N VAL A 184 -21.00 2.07 -13.88
CA VAL A 184 -20.99 0.76 -13.21
C VAL A 184 -19.56 0.35 -12.87
N GLY A 185 -19.30 0.04 -11.60
CA GLY A 185 -18.01 -0.40 -11.09
C GLY A 185 -16.96 0.69 -10.91
N VAL A 186 -17.23 1.94 -11.30
CA VAL A 186 -16.25 3.03 -11.13
C VAL A 186 -16.10 3.40 -9.66
N ALA A 187 -17.19 3.55 -8.92
CA ALA A 187 -17.11 3.89 -7.50
C ALA A 187 -16.37 2.83 -6.66
N SER A 188 -16.59 1.55 -6.93
CA SER A 188 -15.86 0.45 -6.26
C SER A 188 -14.38 0.38 -6.63
N THR A 189 -13.96 1.07 -7.70
CA THR A 189 -12.57 1.09 -8.17
C THR A 189 -11.83 2.36 -7.78
N CYS A 190 -12.53 3.51 -7.81
CA CYS A 190 -12.03 4.82 -7.46
C CYS A 190 -12.69 5.28 -6.16
N ARG A 191 -12.40 4.53 -5.11
CA ARG A 191 -13.07 4.58 -3.81
C ARG A 191 -12.90 5.95 -3.15
N GLU A 192 -11.68 6.47 -3.13
CA GLU A 192 -11.37 7.78 -2.54
C GLU A 192 -11.96 8.91 -3.39
N THR A 193 -11.78 8.86 -4.72
CA THR A 193 -12.32 9.88 -5.63
C THR A 193 -13.84 9.94 -5.59
N CYS A 194 -14.50 8.78 -5.45
CA CYS A 194 -15.95 8.67 -5.52
C CYS A 194 -16.66 8.75 -4.17
N ALA A 195 -15.96 8.63 -3.05
CA ALA A 195 -16.53 8.70 -1.69
C ALA A 195 -17.51 9.88 -1.46
N PRO A 196 -17.29 11.10 -2.00
CA PRO A 196 -18.24 12.20 -1.83
C PRO A 196 -19.54 12.10 -2.67
N PHE A 197 -19.65 11.10 -3.55
CA PHE A 197 -20.70 11.00 -4.57
C PHE A 197 -21.50 9.69 -4.53
N VAL A 198 -21.15 8.77 -3.63
CA VAL A 198 -21.85 7.50 -3.40
C VAL A 198 -22.64 7.49 -2.11
#